data_AF-A0A539EAN5-F1
#
_entry.id   AF-A0A539EAN5-F1
#
_cell.length_a   1.000
_cell.length_b   1.000
_cell.length_c   1.000
_cell.angle_alpha   90.00
_cell.angle_beta   90.00
_cell.angle_gamma   90.00
#
_symmetry.space_group_name_H-M   'P 1'
#
loop_
_entity.id
_entity.type
_entity.pdbx_description
1 polymer ?
#
loop_
_entity_poly.entity_id
_entity_poly.type
_entity_poly.pdbx_seq_one_letter_code
_entity_poly.pdbx_strand_id
1 'polypeptide(L)'
;SEHVGITCSVCHDPHAKNNSAQLRFPIDVPDESLNLCMKCHNRRSTPEVESASLRGPHAPEGPLLLGTAGWWPPGFEPEIDRIVATHGTTGNPRLCASCHVASFSVTNPETGSFVFNATGHLFKAAPCLDETGKPLPEDDCPIEERTFESCATSGCHGTEESAQSAFLTANNRMENLVEEVDRLLTLVPPGEFSTTDGRFTVADGAWFNARLAEKKGSPTHNPFLTEQLLVASIDAMEAAYGVTAAPSVSRERMFK
;
A
#
# COMPACT_ATOMS: atom_id res chain seq x y z
N SER A 1 -13.33 -28.42 10.12
CA SER A 1 -13.25 -27.44 11.21
C SER A 1 -13.84 -26.14 10.71
N GLU A 2 -14.71 -25.49 11.49
CA GLU A 2 -15.06 -24.10 11.20
C GLU A 2 -13.80 -23.25 11.35
N HIS A 3 -13.48 -22.46 10.32
CA HIS A 3 -12.43 -21.46 10.42
C HIS A 3 -12.92 -20.37 11.38
N VAL A 4 -12.30 -20.27 12.56
CA VAL A 4 -12.48 -19.11 13.44
C VAL A 4 -11.74 -17.95 12.79
N GLY A 5 -12.45 -16.85 12.51
CA GLY A 5 -11.86 -15.63 11.95
C GLY A 5 -10.88 -14.94 12.92
N ILE A 6 -10.35 -13.79 12.52
CA ILE A 6 -9.52 -12.96 13.40
C ILE A 6 -10.39 -12.39 14.52
N THR A 7 -10.06 -12.69 15.77
CA THR A 7 -10.78 -12.20 16.97
C THR A 7 -9.86 -11.33 17.84
N CYS A 8 -10.41 -10.72 18.90
CA CYS A 8 -9.68 -9.84 19.82
C CYS A 8 -8.37 -10.48 20.33
N SER A 9 -8.42 -11.78 20.64
CA SER A 9 -7.29 -12.53 21.22
C SER A 9 -6.13 -12.79 20.26
N VAL A 10 -6.32 -12.56 18.96
CA VAL A 10 -5.25 -12.63 17.95
C VAL A 10 -4.30 -11.44 18.11
N CYS A 11 -4.84 -10.24 18.40
CA CYS A 11 -4.06 -9.02 18.56
C CYS A 11 -3.72 -8.71 20.01
N HIS A 12 -4.62 -9.04 20.93
CA HIS A 12 -4.50 -8.72 22.36
C HIS A 12 -4.24 -9.96 23.20
N ASP A 13 -3.36 -9.82 24.19
CA ASP A 13 -3.15 -10.81 25.24
C ASP A 13 -4.00 -10.46 26.47
N PRO A 14 -5.05 -11.23 26.80
CA PRO A 14 -5.90 -10.93 27.95
C PRO A 14 -5.18 -11.09 29.30
N HIS A 15 -3.98 -11.69 29.33
CA HIS A 15 -3.23 -12.01 30.55
C HIS A 15 -1.87 -11.29 30.65
N ALA A 16 -1.44 -10.57 29.62
CA ALA A 16 -0.15 -9.88 29.61
C ALA A 16 -0.28 -8.43 29.09
N LYS A 17 0.56 -7.54 29.64
CA LYS A 17 0.64 -6.13 29.24
C LYS A 17 2.07 -5.76 28.83
N ASN A 18 2.69 -6.62 28.02
CA ASN A 18 4.06 -6.42 27.53
C ASN A 18 4.15 -5.26 26.53
N ASN A 19 3.04 -4.95 25.84
CA ASN A 19 2.90 -3.79 24.98
C ASN A 19 1.68 -2.96 25.41
N SER A 20 1.62 -1.69 24.99
CA SER A 20 0.45 -0.82 25.22
C SER A 20 -0.83 -1.48 24.71
N ALA A 21 -1.97 -1.18 25.35
CA ALA A 21 -3.27 -1.78 25.06
C ALA A 21 -3.28 -3.32 25.07
N GLN A 22 -2.38 -3.97 25.81
CA GLN A 22 -2.26 -5.43 25.89
C GLN A 22 -1.98 -6.10 24.53
N LEU A 23 -1.30 -5.42 23.60
CA LEU A 23 -0.97 -6.02 22.31
C LEU A 23 0.04 -7.17 22.46
N ARG A 24 -0.11 -8.23 21.65
CA ARG A 24 0.83 -9.36 21.61
C ARG A 24 2.19 -8.99 21.04
N PHE A 25 2.21 -8.00 20.15
CA PHE A 25 3.39 -7.51 19.44
C PHE A 25 3.35 -5.98 19.37
N PRO A 26 4.50 -5.30 19.25
CA PRO A 26 4.55 -3.85 19.06
C PRO A 26 3.92 -3.42 17.73
N ILE A 27 3.50 -2.16 17.65
CA ILE A 27 2.96 -1.53 16.41
C ILE A 27 3.83 -0.37 15.92
N ASP A 28 4.83 0.01 16.72
CA ASP A 28 5.73 1.15 16.59
C ASP A 28 7.15 0.75 16.17
N VAL A 29 7.36 -0.53 15.86
CA VAL A 29 8.65 -1.07 15.38
C VAL A 29 8.56 -1.32 13.87
N PRO A 30 9.39 -0.68 13.03
CA PRO A 30 9.40 -0.85 11.58
C PRO A 30 10.19 -2.11 11.18
N ASP A 31 9.74 -3.26 11.67
CA ASP A 31 10.34 -4.57 11.43
C ASP A 31 9.23 -5.60 11.19
N GLU A 32 9.24 -6.25 10.05
CA GLU A 32 8.22 -7.22 9.65
C GLU A 32 8.10 -8.40 10.61
N SER A 33 9.22 -8.79 11.23
CA SER A 33 9.30 -9.90 12.17
C SER A 33 8.82 -9.52 13.56
N LEU A 34 8.65 -8.23 13.87
CA LEU A 34 8.26 -7.76 15.19
C LEU A 34 6.91 -7.05 15.20
N ASN A 35 6.56 -6.30 14.15
CA ASN A 35 5.34 -5.51 14.09
C ASN A 35 4.07 -6.39 14.03
N LEU A 36 3.08 -6.07 14.85
CA LEU A 36 1.83 -6.82 14.96
C LEU A 36 1.10 -7.00 13.62
N CYS A 37 0.97 -5.92 12.84
CA CYS A 37 0.22 -5.94 11.58
C CYS A 37 0.98 -6.76 10.52
N MET A 38 2.30 -6.61 10.50
CA MET A 38 3.17 -7.27 9.51
C MET A 38 3.32 -8.77 9.75
N LYS A 39 2.91 -9.31 10.91
CA LYS A 39 2.82 -10.78 11.12
C LYS A 39 1.96 -11.49 10.07
N CYS A 40 0.96 -10.79 9.54
CA CYS A 40 0.08 -11.28 8.50
C CYS A 40 0.28 -10.56 7.16
N HIS A 41 0.50 -9.24 7.20
CA HIS A 41 0.67 -8.38 6.03
C HIS A 41 2.13 -8.31 5.54
N ASN A 42 2.75 -9.48 5.29
CA ASN A 42 4.12 -9.59 4.76
C ASN A 42 4.30 -10.71 3.74
N ARG A 43 3.22 -11.13 3.07
CA ARG A 43 3.28 -12.28 2.16
C ARG A 43 3.62 -11.79 0.74
N ARG A 44 4.33 -12.64 -0.01
CA ARG A 44 4.68 -12.46 -1.44
C ARG A 44 4.87 -11.00 -1.84
N SER A 45 5.78 -10.33 -1.16
CA SER A 45 6.16 -8.94 -1.46
C SER A 45 7.17 -8.84 -2.59
N THR A 46 7.84 -9.95 -2.93
CA THR A 46 8.77 -10.10 -4.04
C THR A 46 8.31 -11.24 -4.95
N PRO A 47 8.70 -11.26 -6.24
CA PRO A 47 8.32 -12.31 -7.16
C PRO A 47 8.96 -13.66 -6.80
N GLU A 48 8.21 -14.74 -7.01
CA GLU A 48 8.71 -16.12 -6.90
C GLU A 48 9.39 -16.54 -8.22
N VAL A 49 10.70 -16.29 -8.35
CA VAL A 49 11.44 -16.46 -9.61
C VAL A 49 11.68 -17.92 -10.03
N GLU A 50 11.48 -18.88 -9.13
CA GLU A 50 11.65 -20.32 -9.38
C GLU A 50 10.31 -21.08 -9.49
N SER A 51 9.18 -20.36 -9.46
CA SER A 51 7.85 -20.98 -9.51
C SER A 51 7.45 -21.38 -10.93
N ALA A 52 6.81 -22.54 -11.08
CA ALA A 52 6.22 -22.98 -12.35
C ALA A 52 5.09 -22.06 -12.85
N SER A 53 4.51 -21.25 -11.96
CA SER A 53 3.49 -20.26 -12.29
C SER A 53 3.82 -18.92 -11.63
N LEU A 54 3.83 -17.84 -12.42
CA LEU A 54 3.95 -16.50 -11.88
C LEU A 54 2.69 -16.16 -11.07
N ARG A 55 2.91 -15.67 -9.86
CA ARG A 55 1.82 -15.23 -8.99
C ARG A 55 2.08 -13.77 -8.60
N GLY A 56 1.02 -12.97 -8.66
CA GLY A 56 1.09 -11.58 -8.26
C GLY A 56 1.30 -11.42 -6.74
N PRO A 57 1.58 -10.19 -6.29
CA PRO A 57 1.78 -9.89 -4.90
C PRO A 57 0.53 -10.20 -4.08
N HIS A 58 0.71 -10.49 -2.79
CA HIS A 58 -0.40 -10.87 -1.91
C HIS A 58 -0.10 -10.56 -0.46
N ALA A 59 -0.84 -9.61 0.11
CA ALA A 59 -0.54 -9.02 1.42
C ALA A 59 0.89 -8.43 1.54
N PRO A 60 1.35 -7.61 0.56
CA PRO A 60 2.70 -7.06 0.56
C PRO A 60 2.84 -5.79 1.42
N GLU A 61 1.84 -5.41 2.21
CA GLU A 61 1.72 -4.05 2.76
C GLU A 61 2.88 -3.68 3.70
N GLY A 62 3.33 -4.60 4.55
CA GLY A 62 4.47 -4.38 5.45
C GLY A 62 5.77 -4.11 4.69
N PRO A 63 6.25 -5.05 3.86
CA PRO A 63 7.41 -4.85 3.00
C PRO A 63 7.32 -3.60 2.12
N LEU A 64 6.14 -3.29 1.59
CA LEU A 64 5.94 -2.10 0.76
C LEU A 64 6.12 -0.83 1.59
N LEU A 65 5.49 -0.77 2.76
CA LEU A 65 5.62 0.34 3.71
C LEU A 65 7.09 0.55 4.11
N LEU A 66 7.84 -0.53 4.32
CA LEU A 66 9.25 -0.49 4.71
C LEU A 66 10.23 -0.30 3.54
N GLY A 67 9.75 -0.26 2.30
CA GLY A 67 10.57 0.00 1.12
C GLY A 67 11.34 -1.22 0.59
N THR A 68 10.91 -2.45 0.92
CA THR A 68 11.59 -3.71 0.55
C THR A 68 10.81 -4.56 -0.46
N ALA A 69 9.57 -4.20 -0.78
CA ALA A 69 8.73 -4.92 -1.74
C ALA A 69 9.18 -4.70 -3.20
N GLY A 70 8.65 -5.53 -4.10
CA GLY A 70 8.77 -5.40 -5.53
C GLY A 70 9.83 -6.29 -6.17
N TRP A 71 9.82 -6.28 -7.49
CA TRP A 71 10.91 -6.76 -8.32
C TRP A 71 11.86 -5.61 -8.63
N TRP A 72 13.15 -5.78 -8.36
CA TRP A 72 14.18 -4.76 -8.58
C TRP A 72 14.93 -5.11 -9.87
N PRO A 73 14.74 -4.35 -10.97
CA PRO A 73 15.36 -4.69 -12.24
C PRO A 73 16.90 -4.70 -12.14
N PRO A 74 17.61 -5.59 -12.86
CA PRO A 74 19.07 -5.57 -12.88
C PRO A 74 19.61 -4.21 -13.32
N GLY A 75 20.55 -3.65 -12.55
CA GLY A 75 21.16 -2.33 -12.82
C GLY A 75 20.29 -1.13 -12.44
N PHE A 76 19.11 -1.35 -11.83
CA PHE A 76 18.33 -0.28 -11.23
C PHE A 76 19.07 0.28 -10.01
N GLU A 77 19.38 1.58 -10.06
CA GLU A 77 19.94 2.35 -8.94
C GLU A 77 18.81 3.18 -8.30
N PRO A 78 18.19 2.69 -7.22
CA PRO A 78 17.13 3.42 -6.53
C PRO A 78 17.66 4.67 -5.83
N GLU A 79 16.82 5.71 -5.78
CA GLU A 79 17.04 6.81 -4.84
C GLU A 79 16.61 6.34 -3.44
N ILE A 80 17.54 5.66 -2.74
CA ILE A 80 17.29 5.02 -1.44
C ILE A 80 16.70 6.01 -0.41
N ASP A 81 17.24 7.23 -0.38
CA ASP A 81 16.77 8.28 0.53
C ASP A 81 15.31 8.69 0.28
N ARG A 82 14.75 8.37 -0.91
CA ARG A 82 13.36 8.64 -1.28
C ARG A 82 12.44 7.42 -1.12
N ILE A 83 12.93 6.20 -1.34
CA ILE A 83 12.07 5.00 -1.25
C ILE A 83 11.67 4.65 0.19
N VAL A 84 12.39 5.18 1.19
CA VAL A 84 11.97 5.02 2.58
C VAL A 84 10.76 5.92 2.79
N ALA A 85 9.56 5.38 2.55
CA ALA A 85 8.33 6.16 2.64
C ALA A 85 8.21 6.82 3.99
N THR A 86 7.79 8.08 4.00
CA THR A 86 7.49 8.84 5.22
C THR A 86 6.58 8.06 6.17
N HIS A 87 5.65 7.26 5.64
CA HIS A 87 4.76 6.40 6.41
C HIS A 87 5.41 5.15 7.05
N GLY A 88 6.56 4.70 6.56
CA GLY A 88 7.33 3.57 7.11
C GLY A 88 8.48 3.95 8.03
N THR A 89 8.63 5.25 8.35
CA THR A 89 9.72 5.78 9.18
C THR A 89 9.26 6.17 10.58
N THR A 90 10.20 6.68 11.39
CA THR A 90 9.92 7.36 12.66
C THR A 90 9.00 8.58 12.53
N GLY A 91 8.82 9.13 11.32
CA GLY A 91 7.82 10.16 11.05
C GLY A 91 6.38 9.66 11.27
N ASN A 92 6.17 8.35 11.19
CA ASN A 92 4.90 7.69 11.50
C ASN A 92 5.07 6.71 12.69
N PRO A 93 4.99 7.19 13.93
CA PRO A 93 5.42 6.43 15.11
C PRO A 93 4.56 5.21 15.44
N ARG A 94 3.33 5.10 14.93
CA ARG A 94 2.47 3.90 15.12
C ARG A 94 2.27 3.11 13.83
N LEU A 95 3.04 3.42 12.77
CA LEU A 95 3.06 2.74 11.49
C LEU A 95 1.64 2.49 10.96
N CYS A 96 1.26 1.24 10.70
CA CYS A 96 -0.07 0.86 10.20
C CYS A 96 -1.20 1.40 11.09
N ALA A 97 -1.01 1.38 12.41
CA ALA A 97 -2.03 1.75 13.38
C ALA A 97 -2.30 3.26 13.45
N SER A 98 -1.41 4.11 12.92
CA SER A 98 -1.67 5.55 12.84
C SER A 98 -2.84 5.87 11.92
N CYS A 99 -2.96 5.17 10.80
CA CYS A 99 -4.02 5.42 9.83
C CYS A 99 -5.17 4.43 10.03
N HIS A 100 -4.87 3.13 10.18
CA HIS A 100 -5.89 2.09 10.18
C HIS A 100 -6.60 1.92 11.53
N VAL A 101 -5.98 2.32 12.65
CA VAL A 101 -6.56 2.19 14.01
C VAL A 101 -6.69 3.58 14.66
N ALA A 102 -6.94 4.59 13.84
CA ALA A 102 -7.21 5.95 14.30
C ALA A 102 -8.53 6.00 15.07
N SER A 103 -8.52 6.67 16.22
CA SER A 103 -9.71 6.93 17.01
C SER A 103 -10.16 8.36 16.85
N PHE A 104 -11.45 8.57 16.65
CA PHE A 104 -12.05 9.90 16.55
C PHE A 104 -13.44 9.91 17.16
N SER A 105 -13.85 11.07 17.66
CA SER A 105 -15.18 11.28 18.21
C SER A 105 -16.12 11.74 17.13
N VAL A 106 -17.28 11.12 17.07
CA VAL A 106 -18.33 11.50 16.13
C VAL A 106 -19.39 12.29 16.85
N THR A 107 -19.70 13.45 16.30
CA THR A 107 -20.74 14.36 16.77
C THR A 107 -21.82 14.50 15.72
N ASN A 108 -23.07 14.65 16.16
CA ASN A 108 -24.18 14.90 15.27
C ASN A 108 -23.99 16.28 14.60
N PRO A 109 -24.01 16.37 13.26
CA PRO A 109 -23.67 17.60 12.55
C PRO A 109 -24.68 18.74 12.75
N GLU A 110 -25.94 18.43 13.08
CA GLU A 110 -27.00 19.43 13.29
C GLU A 110 -26.98 20.00 14.71
N THR A 111 -26.65 19.19 15.70
CA THR A 111 -26.76 19.54 17.13
C THR A 111 -25.42 19.72 17.82
N GLY A 112 -24.32 19.29 17.21
CA GLY A 112 -22.98 19.24 17.81
C GLY A 112 -22.85 18.25 18.97
N SER A 113 -23.89 17.45 19.25
CA SER A 113 -23.90 16.51 20.37
C SER A 113 -23.07 15.27 20.07
N PHE A 114 -22.40 14.71 21.09
CA PHE A 114 -21.65 13.46 20.97
C PHE A 114 -22.56 12.30 20.56
N VAL A 115 -22.12 11.51 19.59
CA VAL A 115 -22.82 10.31 19.11
C VAL A 115 -22.08 9.05 19.57
N PHE A 116 -20.81 8.89 19.20
CA PHE A 116 -19.99 7.74 19.60
C PHE A 116 -18.49 8.02 19.39
N ASN A 117 -17.63 7.14 19.90
CA ASN A 117 -16.18 7.20 19.68
C ASN A 117 -15.73 6.02 18.81
N ALA A 118 -15.21 6.29 17.62
CA ALA A 118 -14.60 5.30 16.76
C ALA A 118 -13.23 4.89 17.34
N THR A 119 -12.92 3.60 17.31
CA THR A 119 -11.63 3.06 17.80
C THR A 119 -10.75 2.51 16.67
N GLY A 120 -11.20 2.62 15.42
CA GLY A 120 -10.47 2.17 14.24
C GLY A 120 -10.42 0.65 14.03
N HIS A 121 -11.19 -0.16 14.78
CA HIS A 121 -11.21 -1.63 14.59
C HIS A 121 -11.96 -2.12 13.34
N LEU A 122 -12.40 -1.19 12.47
CA LEU A 122 -12.73 -1.51 11.08
C LEU A 122 -11.49 -1.59 10.19
N PHE A 123 -10.32 -1.16 10.70
CA PHE A 123 -9.02 -1.19 10.02
C PHE A 123 -8.98 -0.41 8.70
N LYS A 124 -9.84 0.61 8.57
CA LYS A 124 -9.95 1.46 7.38
C LYS A 124 -9.25 2.77 7.62
N ALA A 125 -8.28 3.10 6.76
CA ALA A 125 -7.58 4.39 6.83
C ALA A 125 -8.48 5.57 6.40
N ALA A 126 -9.32 5.36 5.39
CA ALA A 126 -10.26 6.35 4.88
C ALA A 126 -11.66 5.73 4.68
N PRO A 127 -12.41 5.48 5.77
CA PRO A 127 -13.72 4.86 5.70
C PRO A 127 -14.77 5.80 5.11
N CYS A 128 -15.80 5.21 4.51
CA CYS A 128 -17.07 5.87 4.26
C CYS A 128 -17.79 6.16 5.58
N LEU A 129 -18.51 7.28 5.65
CA LEU A 129 -19.30 7.64 6.83
C LEU A 129 -20.80 7.56 6.54
N ASP A 130 -21.60 7.21 7.56
CA ASP A 130 -23.05 7.36 7.52
C ASP A 130 -23.48 8.82 7.75
N GLU A 131 -24.79 9.08 7.64
CA GLU A 131 -25.38 10.43 7.85
C GLU A 131 -25.10 11.03 9.24
N THR A 132 -24.73 10.19 10.22
CA THR A 132 -24.37 10.63 11.58
C THR A 132 -22.87 10.74 11.80
N GLY A 133 -22.05 10.47 10.77
CA GLY A 133 -20.60 10.52 10.79
C GLY A 133 -19.92 9.22 11.25
N LYS A 134 -20.64 8.09 11.37
CA LYS A 134 -20.02 6.81 11.78
C LYS A 134 -19.37 6.10 10.59
N PRO A 135 -18.18 5.50 10.76
CA PRO A 135 -17.61 4.60 9.78
C PRO A 135 -18.53 3.44 9.43
N LEU A 136 -18.77 3.27 8.13
CA LEU A 136 -19.50 2.15 7.58
C LEU A 136 -18.61 0.90 7.50
N PRO A 137 -19.17 -0.31 7.71
CA PRO A 137 -18.45 -1.56 7.52
C PRO A 137 -18.05 -1.78 6.05
N GLU A 138 -18.83 -1.25 5.11
CA GLU A 138 -18.53 -1.28 3.67
C GLU A 138 -17.87 0.01 3.19
N ASP A 139 -17.16 -0.08 2.06
CA ASP A 139 -16.26 0.96 1.55
C ASP A 139 -16.65 1.41 0.13
N ASP A 140 -17.94 1.36 -0.21
CA ASP A 140 -18.43 1.52 -1.58
C ASP A 140 -18.79 2.97 -1.94
N CYS A 141 -18.45 3.93 -1.08
CA CYS A 141 -18.67 5.35 -1.36
C CYS A 141 -17.58 5.94 -2.27
N PRO A 142 -17.93 6.98 -3.05
CA PRO A 142 -16.96 7.82 -3.75
C PRO A 142 -15.87 8.36 -2.83
N ILE A 143 -14.71 8.68 -3.40
CA ILE A 143 -13.56 9.19 -2.65
C ILE A 143 -13.87 10.51 -1.93
N GLU A 144 -14.79 11.30 -2.47
CA GLU A 144 -15.29 12.57 -1.95
C GLU A 144 -16.12 12.41 -0.66
N GLU A 145 -16.70 11.22 -0.44
CA GLU A 145 -17.53 10.91 0.73
C GLU A 145 -16.74 10.23 1.85
N ARG A 146 -15.46 9.92 1.62
CA ARG A 146 -14.57 9.31 2.62
C ARG A 146 -13.99 10.38 3.54
N THR A 147 -13.83 10.02 4.81
CA THR A 147 -13.01 10.83 5.71
C THR A 147 -11.53 10.47 5.58
N PHE A 148 -10.69 11.49 5.60
CA PHE A 148 -9.24 11.42 5.70
C PHE A 148 -8.76 11.89 7.09
N GLU A 149 -9.64 11.88 8.09
CA GLU A 149 -9.35 12.38 9.43
C GLU A 149 -8.13 11.68 10.05
N SER A 150 -7.93 10.38 9.79
CA SER A 150 -6.74 9.65 10.26
C SER A 150 -5.44 10.25 9.70
N CYS A 151 -5.46 10.73 8.45
CA CYS A 151 -4.32 11.37 7.81
C CYS A 151 -4.08 12.78 8.38
N ALA A 152 -5.14 13.55 8.61
CA ALA A 152 -5.06 14.90 9.14
C ALA A 152 -4.64 14.93 10.62
N THR A 153 -5.23 14.06 11.44
CA THR A 153 -4.99 13.99 12.89
C THR A 153 -3.66 13.33 13.24
N SER A 154 -3.06 12.57 12.33
CA SER A 154 -1.70 12.03 12.50
C SER A 154 -0.61 13.11 12.64
N GLY A 155 -0.92 14.36 12.25
CA GLY A 155 0.02 15.48 12.26
C GLY A 155 0.94 15.56 11.05
N CYS A 156 0.78 14.66 10.07
CA CYS A 156 1.60 14.63 8.84
C CYS A 156 0.96 15.40 7.67
N HIS A 157 -0.37 15.40 7.57
CA HIS A 157 -1.11 16.16 6.58
C HIS A 157 -1.88 17.30 7.26
N GLY A 158 -1.76 18.53 6.74
CA GLY A 158 -2.35 19.71 7.41
C GLY A 158 -3.89 19.72 7.45
N THR A 159 -4.55 19.07 6.48
CA THR A 159 -6.02 18.97 6.38
C THR A 159 -6.42 17.65 5.70
N GLU A 160 -7.69 17.24 5.86
CA GLU A 160 -8.26 16.11 5.11
C GLU A 160 -8.21 16.35 3.61
N GLU A 161 -8.52 17.57 3.15
CA GLU A 161 -8.43 17.96 1.74
C GLU A 161 -7.01 17.81 1.18
N SER A 162 -5.98 18.20 1.95
CA SER A 162 -4.58 18.03 1.54
C SER A 162 -4.20 16.55 1.43
N ALA A 163 -4.68 15.73 2.37
CA ALA A 163 -4.44 14.28 2.34
C ALA A 163 -5.15 13.60 1.16
N GLN A 164 -6.41 13.96 0.90
CA GLN A 164 -7.19 13.45 -0.23
C GLN A 164 -6.57 13.86 -1.56
N SER A 165 -6.12 15.11 -1.70
CA SER A 165 -5.42 15.59 -2.90
C SER A 165 -4.13 14.81 -3.17
N ALA A 166 -3.33 14.57 -2.13
CA ALA A 166 -2.11 13.75 -2.23
C ALA A 166 -2.43 12.30 -2.61
N PHE A 167 -3.48 11.72 -2.01
CA PHE A 167 -3.96 10.37 -2.33
C PHE A 167 -4.35 10.27 -3.82
N LEU A 168 -5.18 11.17 -4.32
CA LEU A 168 -5.61 11.17 -5.73
C LEU A 168 -4.43 11.35 -6.68
N THR A 169 -3.52 12.26 -6.35
CA THR A 169 -2.30 12.50 -7.15
C THR A 169 -1.44 11.24 -7.24
N ALA A 170 -1.23 10.54 -6.12
CA ALA A 170 -0.46 9.30 -6.08
C ALA A 170 -1.14 8.17 -6.87
N ASN A 171 -2.44 7.95 -6.70
CA ASN A 171 -3.17 6.90 -7.42
C ASN A 171 -3.18 7.17 -8.92
N ASN A 172 -3.54 8.38 -9.36
CA ASN A 172 -3.52 8.75 -10.79
C ASN A 172 -2.13 8.55 -11.40
N ARG A 173 -1.07 8.87 -10.65
CA ARG A 173 0.31 8.66 -11.13
C ARG A 173 0.62 7.18 -11.32
N MET A 174 0.28 6.34 -10.34
CA MET A 174 0.52 4.90 -10.44
C MET A 174 -0.33 4.26 -11.53
N GLU A 175 -1.59 4.64 -11.68
CA GLU A 175 -2.49 4.16 -12.74
C GLU A 175 -1.89 4.40 -14.14
N ASN A 176 -1.46 5.64 -14.42
CA ASN A 176 -0.82 5.98 -15.70
C ASN A 176 0.45 5.14 -15.99
N LEU A 177 1.25 4.86 -14.95
CA LEU A 177 2.46 4.04 -15.10
C LEU A 177 2.15 2.55 -15.24
N VAL A 178 1.12 2.04 -14.55
CA VAL A 178 0.63 0.67 -14.68
C VAL A 178 0.07 0.42 -16.08
N GLU A 179 -0.77 1.33 -16.59
CA GLU A 179 -1.30 1.25 -17.96
C GLU A 179 -0.18 1.17 -18.99
N GLU A 180 0.90 1.93 -18.78
CA GLU A 180 2.05 1.89 -19.66
C GLU A 180 2.83 0.59 -19.57
N VAL A 181 3.04 0.05 -18.36
CA VAL A 181 3.65 -1.28 -18.19
C VAL A 181 2.81 -2.34 -18.89
N ASP A 182 1.50 -2.35 -18.66
CA ASP A 182 0.59 -3.31 -19.30
C ASP A 182 0.61 -3.19 -20.83
N ARG A 183 0.65 -1.96 -21.36
CA ARG A 183 0.81 -1.73 -22.81
C ARG A 183 2.10 -2.35 -23.32
N LEU A 184 3.23 -2.10 -22.66
CA LEU A 184 4.53 -2.64 -23.06
C LEU A 184 4.58 -4.17 -22.98
N LEU A 185 3.92 -4.78 -21.99
CA LEU A 185 3.78 -6.24 -21.90
C LEU A 185 3.08 -6.85 -23.12
N THR A 186 2.21 -6.11 -23.82
CA THR A 186 1.60 -6.60 -25.08
C THR A 186 2.54 -6.54 -26.29
N LEU A 187 3.66 -5.83 -26.17
CA LEU A 187 4.61 -5.57 -27.26
C LEU A 187 5.90 -6.39 -27.14
N VAL A 188 6.14 -7.04 -25.99
CA VAL A 188 7.33 -7.88 -25.83
C VAL A 188 7.28 -9.08 -26.80
N PRO A 189 8.44 -9.63 -27.20
CA PRO A 189 8.50 -10.79 -28.07
C PRO A 189 7.67 -11.97 -27.54
N PRO A 190 7.01 -12.76 -28.40
CA PRO A 190 6.25 -13.93 -27.97
C PRO A 190 7.08 -14.87 -27.08
N GLY A 191 6.50 -15.27 -25.96
CA GLY A 191 7.14 -16.11 -24.96
C GLY A 191 7.91 -15.34 -23.89
N GLU A 192 8.20 -14.04 -24.07
CA GLU A 192 8.86 -13.22 -23.02
C GLU A 192 7.96 -12.88 -21.85
N PHE A 193 6.64 -12.98 -22.01
CA PHE A 193 5.69 -12.86 -20.91
C PHE A 193 4.76 -14.07 -20.90
N SER A 194 4.79 -14.80 -19.80
CA SER A 194 3.89 -15.94 -19.56
C SER A 194 3.79 -16.21 -18.08
N THR A 195 2.57 -16.34 -17.57
CA THR A 195 2.35 -16.62 -16.15
C THR A 195 2.42 -18.11 -15.80
N THR A 196 2.71 -18.99 -16.75
CA THR A 196 2.58 -20.45 -16.58
C THR A 196 3.69 -21.29 -17.22
N ASP A 197 4.75 -20.66 -17.74
CA ASP A 197 5.84 -21.39 -18.41
C ASP A 197 7.02 -21.74 -17.49
N GLY A 198 6.99 -21.29 -16.23
CA GLY A 198 8.04 -21.52 -15.25
C GLY A 198 9.35 -20.80 -15.53
N ARG A 199 9.35 -19.83 -16.44
CA ARG A 199 10.48 -18.91 -16.67
C ARG A 199 10.18 -17.59 -15.96
N PHE A 200 11.24 -16.94 -15.48
CA PHE A 200 11.15 -15.59 -14.96
C PHE A 200 11.95 -14.64 -15.85
N THR A 201 11.27 -13.67 -16.43
CA THR A 201 11.84 -12.67 -17.35
C THR A 201 11.73 -11.25 -16.80
N VAL A 202 12.26 -10.29 -17.57
CA VAL A 202 12.06 -8.86 -17.29
C VAL A 202 10.58 -8.49 -17.38
N ALA A 203 9.83 -9.07 -18.33
CA ALA A 203 8.39 -8.82 -18.45
C ALA A 203 7.61 -9.35 -17.24
N ASP A 204 7.97 -10.52 -16.70
CA ASP A 204 7.33 -11.08 -15.51
C ASP A 204 7.57 -10.22 -14.25
N GLY A 205 8.78 -9.70 -14.12
CA GLY A 205 9.13 -8.75 -13.07
C GLY A 205 8.39 -7.42 -13.20
N ALA A 206 8.32 -6.87 -14.41
CA ALA A 206 7.56 -5.64 -14.69
C ALA A 206 6.07 -5.81 -14.39
N TRP A 207 5.49 -6.95 -14.81
CA TRP A 207 4.13 -7.34 -14.46
C TRP A 207 3.93 -7.41 -12.95
N PHE A 208 4.86 -8.02 -12.21
CA PHE A 208 4.75 -8.11 -10.75
C PHE A 208 4.67 -6.72 -10.10
N ASN A 209 5.50 -5.77 -10.55
CA ASN A 209 5.48 -4.39 -10.06
C ASN A 209 4.17 -3.67 -10.41
N ALA A 210 3.63 -3.86 -11.62
CA ALA A 210 2.31 -3.33 -11.99
C ALA A 210 1.21 -3.85 -11.05
N ARG A 211 1.18 -5.17 -10.81
CA ARG A 211 0.21 -5.79 -9.90
C ARG A 211 0.43 -5.41 -8.43
N LEU A 212 1.65 -5.00 -8.04
CA LEU A 212 1.96 -4.45 -6.71
C LEU A 212 1.34 -3.06 -6.56
N ALA A 213 1.51 -2.21 -7.56
CA ALA A 213 0.96 -0.86 -7.59
C ALA A 213 -0.57 -0.84 -7.53
N GLU A 214 -1.23 -1.82 -8.14
CA GLU A 214 -2.69 -1.97 -8.12
C GLU A 214 -3.28 -2.46 -6.78
N LYS A 215 -2.45 -2.91 -5.82
CA LYS A 215 -2.99 -3.30 -4.52
C LYS A 215 -3.59 -2.09 -3.81
N LYS A 216 -4.76 -2.27 -3.22
CA LYS A 216 -5.46 -1.22 -2.46
C LYS A 216 -4.50 -0.61 -1.43
N GLY A 217 -4.29 0.69 -1.53
CA GLY A 217 -3.42 1.44 -0.62
C GLY A 217 -1.93 1.40 -0.95
N SER A 218 -1.46 0.68 -1.99
CA SER A 218 -0.05 0.68 -2.39
C SER A 218 0.51 2.08 -2.66
N PRO A 219 -0.18 2.95 -3.44
CA PRO A 219 0.28 4.33 -3.65
C PRO A 219 0.32 5.16 -2.36
N THR A 220 -0.36 4.74 -1.30
CA THR A 220 -0.30 5.40 0.02
C THR A 220 0.79 4.81 0.90
N HIS A 221 0.96 3.49 0.91
CA HIS A 221 1.98 2.82 1.72
C HIS A 221 3.38 3.30 1.34
N ASN A 222 3.66 3.35 0.03
CA ASN A 222 4.95 3.85 -0.46
C ASN A 222 4.86 4.37 -1.91
N PRO A 223 4.41 5.61 -2.12
CA PRO A 223 4.32 6.19 -3.47
C PRO A 223 5.70 6.28 -4.15
N PHE A 224 6.75 6.59 -3.38
CA PHE A 224 8.10 6.77 -3.90
C PHE A 224 8.71 5.47 -4.44
N LEU A 225 8.63 4.37 -3.68
CA LEU A 225 9.09 3.07 -4.14
C LEU A 225 8.25 2.60 -5.32
N THR A 226 6.92 2.67 -5.23
CA THR A 226 6.03 2.18 -6.28
C THR A 226 6.28 2.91 -7.60
N GLU A 227 6.43 4.24 -7.58
CA GLU A 227 6.79 5.02 -8.77
C GLU A 227 8.11 4.55 -9.37
N GLN A 228 9.16 4.45 -8.54
CA GLN A 228 10.50 4.10 -9.02
C GLN A 228 10.54 2.68 -9.61
N LEU A 229 9.84 1.72 -9.00
CA LEU A 229 9.74 0.36 -9.51
C LEU A 229 9.03 0.31 -10.88
N LEU A 230 7.95 1.07 -11.06
CA LEU A 230 7.24 1.12 -12.35
C LEU A 230 8.09 1.78 -13.44
N VAL A 231 8.73 2.91 -13.14
CA VAL A 231 9.65 3.58 -14.08
C VAL A 231 10.81 2.65 -14.45
N ALA A 232 11.43 2.01 -13.46
CA ALA A 232 12.52 1.06 -13.72
C ALA A 232 12.04 -0.17 -14.51
N SER A 233 10.79 -0.60 -14.32
CA SER A 233 10.19 -1.71 -15.09
C SER A 233 10.00 -1.33 -16.57
N ILE A 234 9.55 -0.10 -16.84
CA ILE A 234 9.45 0.45 -18.20
C ILE A 234 10.83 0.47 -18.85
N ASP A 235 11.82 1.07 -18.18
CA ASP A 235 13.19 1.19 -18.70
C ASP A 235 13.83 -0.20 -18.97
N ALA A 236 13.60 -1.16 -18.06
CA ALA A 236 14.10 -2.52 -18.21
C ALA A 236 13.48 -3.24 -19.42
N MET A 237 12.17 -3.08 -19.66
CA MET A 237 11.52 -3.66 -20.84
C MET A 237 12.02 -3.03 -22.14
N GLU A 238 12.20 -1.70 -22.19
CA GLU A 238 12.81 -1.04 -23.36
C GLU A 238 14.20 -1.60 -23.65
N ALA A 239 15.04 -1.75 -22.62
CA ALA A 239 16.41 -2.26 -22.76
C ALA A 239 16.46 -3.74 -23.17
N ALA A 240 15.60 -4.59 -22.58
CA ALA A 240 15.62 -6.04 -22.83
C ALA A 240 14.97 -6.42 -24.16
N TYR A 241 13.94 -5.68 -24.59
CA TYR A 241 13.05 -6.11 -25.67
C TYR A 241 12.98 -5.13 -26.86
N GLY A 242 13.59 -3.95 -26.74
CA GLY A 242 13.54 -2.92 -27.79
C GLY A 242 12.15 -2.33 -28.00
N VAL A 243 11.22 -2.53 -27.05
CA VAL A 243 9.94 -1.83 -27.01
C VAL A 243 10.17 -0.36 -26.62
N THR A 244 9.18 0.49 -26.81
CA THR A 244 9.33 1.93 -26.52
C THR A 244 8.12 2.46 -25.80
N ALA A 245 8.38 3.22 -24.74
CA ALA A 245 7.37 3.84 -23.92
C ALA A 245 6.62 4.94 -24.70
N ALA A 246 5.36 5.16 -24.37
CA ALA A 246 4.57 6.23 -24.97
C ALA A 246 5.18 7.59 -24.60
N PRO A 247 5.38 8.52 -25.57
CA PRO A 247 5.98 9.83 -25.28
C PRO A 247 5.21 10.68 -24.26
N SER A 248 3.92 10.40 -24.06
CA SER A 248 3.06 11.06 -23.08
C SER A 248 3.28 10.61 -21.64
N VAL A 249 3.95 9.47 -21.43
CA VAL A 249 4.20 8.93 -20.09
C VAL A 249 5.45 9.58 -19.52
N SER A 250 5.27 10.47 -18.54
CA SER A 250 6.39 11.07 -17.84
C SER A 250 7.17 10.01 -17.05
N ARG A 251 8.49 9.97 -17.24
CA ARG A 251 9.43 9.19 -16.42
C ARG A 251 10.13 10.02 -15.33
N GLU A 252 9.82 11.32 -15.26
CA GLU A 252 10.31 12.16 -14.17
C GLU A 252 9.66 11.73 -12.86
N ARG A 253 10.49 11.50 -11.83
CA ARG A 253 10.03 11.09 -10.50
C ARG A 253 9.33 12.29 -9.85
N MET A 254 8.03 12.16 -9.58
CA MET A 254 7.18 13.28 -9.17
C MET A 254 7.24 13.58 -7.68
N PHE A 255 7.56 12.57 -6.86
CA PHE A 255 7.57 12.74 -5.41
C PHE A 255 8.99 13.09 -4.91
N LYS A 256 9.10 14.21 -4.18
CA LYS A 256 10.32 14.72 -3.54
C LYS A 256 10.13 14.88 -2.04
#